data_AF-A0A448XJ39-F1
#
_entry.id   AF-A0A448XJ39-F1
#
_cell.length_a   1.000
_cell.length_b   1.000
_cell.length_c   1.000
_cell.angle_alpha   90.00
_cell.angle_beta   90.00
_cell.angle_gamma   90.00
#
_symmetry.space_group_name_H-M   'P 1'
#
loop_
_entity.id
_entity.type
_entity.pdbx_description
1 polymer ?
#
loop_
_entity_poly.entity_id
_entity_poly.type
_entity_poly.pdbx_seq_one_letter_code
_entity_poly.pdbx_strand_id
1 'polypeptide(L)' 'MAVISGDEESCGAIIWRCDTGSRLQTLQPPGVSVDSPVVDVCAVSLNPGSESPEHHLALLTERQVYLYSWRRTGT' A
#
# COMPACT_ATOMS: atom_id res chain seq x y z
N MET A 1 -5.75 9.38 9.22
CA MET A 1 -4.62 9.56 8.29
C MET A 1 -3.75 8.32 8.40
N ALA A 2 -3.14 7.88 7.30
CA ALA A 2 -2.19 6.78 7.29
C ALA A 2 -0.88 7.24 6.65
N VAL A 3 0.24 6.73 7.16
CA VAL A 3 1.55 6.83 6.52
C VAL A 3 1.88 5.46 5.96
N ILE A 4 2.44 5.42 4.76
CA ILE A 4 2.92 4.20 4.13
C ILE A 4 4.40 4.40 3.83
N SER A 5 5.21 3.40 4.15
CA SER A 5 6.64 3.35 3.83
C SER A 5 6.97 2.03 3.16
N GLY A 6 8.03 2.00 2.36
CA GLY A 6 8.70 0.75 2.02
C GLY A 6 9.24 0.06 3.27
N ASP A 7 9.45 -1.24 3.19
CA ASP A 7 10.01 -2.06 4.26
C ASP A 7 10.99 -3.09 3.69
N GLU A 8 12.27 -2.93 4.03
CA GLU A 8 13.35 -3.79 3.55
C GLU A 8 13.25 -5.21 4.13
N GLU A 9 12.73 -5.38 5.35
CA GLU A 9 12.63 -6.69 6.00
C GLU A 9 11.60 -7.59 5.29
N SER A 10 10.43 -7.06 4.94
CA SER A 10 9.42 -7.78 4.15
C SER A 10 9.59 -7.66 2.64
N CYS A 11 10.54 -6.84 2.16
CA CYS A 11 10.67 -6.41 0.76
C CYS A 11 9.38 -5.76 0.20
N GLY A 12 8.57 -5.19 1.09
CA GLY A 12 7.20 -4.76 0.85
C GLY A 12 6.93 -3.34 1.34
N ALA A 13 5.75 -3.13 1.94
CA ALA A 13 5.37 -1.85 2.52
C ALA A 13 4.66 -2.00 3.87
N ILE A 14 4.84 -1.04 4.77
CA ILE A 14 4.15 -0.99 6.06
C ILE A 14 3.20 0.19 6.10
N ILE A 15 1.99 -0.05 6.60
CA ILE A 15 0.95 0.95 6.82
C ILE A 15 0.85 1.26 8.31
N TRP A 16 0.87 2.55 8.65
CA TRP A 16 0.82 3.05 10.03
C TRP A 16 -0.39 3.93 10.26
N ARG A 17 -0.97 3.87 11.47
CA ARG A 17 -1.99 4.82 11.91
C ARG A 17 -1.28 6.05 12.50
N CYS A 18 -1.56 7.23 11.97
CA CYS A 18 -0.82 8.44 12.38
C CYS A 18 -1.16 8.95 13.77
N ASP A 19 -2.37 8.67 14.29
CA ASP A 19 -2.84 9.16 15.58
C ASP A 19 -2.16 8.46 16.77
N THR A 20 -1.88 7.16 16.64
CA THR A 20 -1.28 6.32 17.67
C THR A 20 0.16 5.94 17.36
N GLY A 21 0.62 6.15 16.12
CA GLY A 21 1.90 5.63 15.63
C GLY A 21 1.93 4.10 15.53
N SER A 22 0.79 3.42 15.66
CA SER A 22 0.74 1.96 15.63
C SER A 22 0.74 1.43 14.20
N ARG A 23 1.49 0.34 13.96
CA ARG A 23 1.42 -0.41 12.71
C ARG A 23 0.02 -0.99 12.50
N LEU A 24 -0.56 -0.74 11.33
CA LEU A 24 -1.84 -1.31 10.92
C LEU A 24 -1.64 -2.65 10.19
N GLN A 25 -0.72 -2.67 9.22
CA GLN A 25 -0.51 -3.82 8.34
C GLN A 25 0.87 -3.79 7.71
N THR A 26 1.41 -4.97 7.39
CA THR A 26 2.52 -5.15 6.45
C THR A 26 1.96 -5.76 5.17
N LEU A 27 2.23 -5.15 4.03
CA LEU A 27 1.89 -5.63 2.71
C LEU A 27 3.12 -6.22 2.05
N GLN A 28 3.06 -7.51 1.73
CA GLN A 28 4.10 -8.22 0.98
C GLN A 28 3.47 -8.81 -0.28
N PRO A 29 3.63 -8.16 -1.45
CA PRO A 29 3.07 -8.68 -2.69
C PRO A 29 3.64 -10.06 -3.07
N PRO A 30 2.88 -10.92 -3.76
CA PRO A 30 3.36 -12.23 -4.17
C PRO A 30 4.58 -12.10 -5.09
N GLY A 31 5.66 -12.82 -4.79
CA GLY A 31 6.86 -12.85 -5.62
C GLY A 31 7.85 -11.72 -5.36
N VAL A 32 7.62 -10.86 -4.36
CA VAL A 32 8.67 -9.95 -3.88
C VAL A 32 9.73 -10.72 -3.08
N SER A 33 10.97 -10.31 -3.27
CA SER A 33 12.14 -10.82 -2.56
C SER A 33 13.20 -9.72 -2.51
N VAL A 34 14.32 -10.02 -1.86
CA VAL A 34 15.48 -9.11 -1.81
C VAL A 34 15.98 -8.73 -3.20
N ASP A 35 15.85 -9.64 -4.19
CA ASP A 35 16.27 -9.40 -5.57
C ASP A 35 15.23 -8.64 -6.40
N SER A 36 14.00 -8.51 -5.91
CA SER A 36 12.91 -7.79 -6.58
C SER A 36 11.97 -7.15 -5.54
N PRO A 37 12.46 -6.17 -4.76
CA PRO A 37 11.68 -5.56 -3.69
C PRO A 37 10.67 -4.54 -4.25
N VAL A 38 9.79 -4.06 -3.37
CA VAL A 38 9.03 -2.84 -3.64
C VAL A 38 10.00 -1.65 -3.71
N VAL A 39 9.99 -0.93 -4.83
CA VAL A 39 10.85 0.23 -5.10
C VAL A 39 10.14 1.57 -4.89
N ASP A 40 8.81 1.58 -5.03
CA ASP A 40 8.01 2.79 -4.85
C ASP A 40 6.59 2.47 -4.36
N VAL A 41 6.00 3.42 -3.65
CA VAL A 41 4.68 3.33 -3.04
C VAL A 41 3.88 4.59 -3.38
N CYS A 42 2.72 4.41 -4.01
CA CYS A 42 1.91 5.52 -4.48
C CYS A 42 0.43 5.36 -4.09
N ALA A 43 -0.14 6.38 -3.46
CA ALA A 43 -1.58 6.46 -3.25
C ALA A 43 -2.26 6.93 -4.54
N VAL A 44 -3.28 6.21 -5.00
CA VAL A 44 -4.01 6.54 -6.22
C VAL A 44 -5.50 6.57 -5.95
N SER A 45 -6.18 7.61 -6.43
CA SER A 45 -7.63 7.66 -6.44
C SER A 45 -8.11 7.44 -7.86
N LEU A 46 -8.85 6.36 -8.06
CA LEU A 46 -9.51 6.09 -9.34
C LEU A 46 -10.87 6.78 -9.32
N ASN A 47 -11.25 7.35 -10.46
CA ASN A 47 -12.50 8.11 -10.63
C ASN A 47 -12.68 9.24 -9.59
N PRO A 48 -11.70 10.16 -9.43
CA PRO A 48 -11.73 11.17 -8.36
C PRO A 48 -12.91 12.16 -8.43
N GLY A 49 -13.69 12.17 -9.52
CA GLY A 49 -14.88 13.01 -9.69
C GLY A 49 -16.21 12.26 -9.59
N SER A 50 -16.21 10.95 -9.28
CA SER A 50 -17.46 10.21 -9.05
C SER A 50 -17.99 10.43 -7.64
N GLU A 51 -19.26 10.09 -7.40
CA GLU A 51 -19.87 10.15 -6.07
C GLU A 51 -19.20 9.20 -5.06
N SER A 52 -18.50 8.17 -5.56
CA SER A 52 -17.76 7.18 -4.77
C SER A 52 -16.36 6.96 -5.36
N PRO A 53 -15.38 7.83 -5.05
CA PRO A 53 -14.01 7.65 -5.53
C PRO A 53 -13.39 6.40 -4.90
N GLU A 54 -12.63 5.66 -5.71
CA GLU A 54 -12.00 4.42 -5.24
C GLU A 54 -10.56 4.67 -4.84
N HIS A 55 -10.28 4.57 -3.54
CA HIS A 55 -8.94 4.76 -3.01
C HIS A 55 -8.14 3.47 -3.06
N HIS A 56 -6.97 3.56 -3.68
CA HIS A 56 -6.06 2.46 -3.89
C HIS A 56 -4.64 2.83 -3.47
N LEU A 57 -3.84 1.78 -3.25
CA LEU A 57 -2.40 1.85 -3.02
C LEU A 57 -1.70 1.02 -4.09
N ALA A 58 -0.80 1.64 -4.83
CA ALA A 58 0.07 1.00 -5.79
C ALA A 58 1.43 0.71 -5.15
N LEU A 59 1.89 -0.54 -5.25
CA LEU A 59 3.25 -0.95 -4.92
C LEU A 59 3.96 -1.34 -6.21
N LEU A 60 5.03 -0.62 -6.54
CA LEU A 60 5.85 -0.88 -7.72
C LEU A 60 7.04 -1.76 -7.33
N THR A 61 7.28 -2.82 -8.08
CA THR A 61 8.56 -3.54 -8.14
C THR A 61 9.24 -3.22 -9.47
N GLU A 62 10.42 -3.78 -9.73
CA GLU A 62 11.08 -3.60 -11.03
C GLU A 62 10.24 -4.03 -12.24
N ARG A 63 9.31 -4.98 -12.06
CA ARG A 63 8.60 -5.62 -13.18
C ARG A 63 7.08 -5.56 -13.07
N GLN A 64 6.53 -5.25 -11.90
CA GLN A 64 5.10 -5.36 -11.63
C GLN A 64 4.59 -4.20 -10.79
N VAL A 65 3.32 -3.87 -10.98
CA VAL A 65 2.56 -2.95 -10.11
C VAL A 65 1.43 -3.74 -9.48
N TYR A 66 1.37 -3.72 -8.14
CA TYR A 66 0.29 -4.32 -7.38
C TYR A 66 -0.65 -3.22 -6.88
N LEU A 67 -1.94 -3.36 -7.17
CA LEU A 67 -2.97 -2.42 -6.75
C LEU A 67 -3.80 -3.03 -5.62
N TYR A 68 -3.81 -2.35 -4.48
CA TYR A 68 -4.61 -2.69 -3.31
C TYR A 68 -5.75 -1.69 -3.16
N SER A 69 -6.97 -2.17 -2.90
CA SER A 69 -8.12 -1.29 -2.63
C SER A 69 -8.32 -1.09 -1.14
N TRP A 70 -8.62 0.15 -0.74
CA TRP A 70 -8.97 0.43 0.64
C TRP A 70 -10.40 -0.01 0.91
N ARG A 71 -10.59 -1.03 1.75
CA ARG A 71 -11.92 -1.48 2.18
C ARG A 71 -12.07 -1.26 3.68
N ARG A 72 -13.09 -0.49 4.08
CA ARG A 72 -13.55 -0.51 5.47
C ARG A 72 -14.32 -1.82 5.68
N THR A 73 -13.79 -2.71 6.49
CA THR A 73 -14.62 -3.72 7.14
C THR A 73 -15.49 -3.00 8.15
N GLY A 74 -16.80 -2.94 7.88
CA GLY A 74 -17.76 -2.37 8.83
C GLY A 74 -17.74 -3.16 10.13
N THR A 75 -17.84 -2.45 11.26
CA THR A 75 -18.25 -3.02 12.56
C THR A 75 -19.76 -3.21 12.57
#